data_AF-A0A2E4SMF9-F1
#
_entry.id   AF-A0A2E4SMF9-F1
#
_cell.length_a   1.000
_cell.length_b   1.000
_cell.length_c   1.000
_cell.angle_alpha   90.00
_cell.angle_beta   90.00
_cell.angle_gamma   90.00
#
_symmetry.space_group_name_H-M   'P 1'
#
loop_
_entity.id
_entity.type
_entity.pdbx_description
1 polymer ?
#
loop_
_entity_poly.entity_id
_entity_poly.type
_entity_poly.pdbx_seq_one_letter_code
_entity_poly.pdbx_strand_id
1 'polypeptide(L)'
;MSEEKQIQRSDGVAVQEAEPKLKRPQLYRVLLLNDDYTPMEFVVIVLQRFFHLSSEKAVQIMLNVHTRGSGVCGVYTAEIAETKVRHVLNFASENEHPLQCTMEPD
;
A
#
# COMPACT_ATOMS: atom_id res chain seq x y z
N MET A 1 -51.84 -36.44 47.46
CA MET A 1 -52.20 -36.13 46.06
C MET A 1 -51.91 -34.64 45.87
N SER A 2 -50.68 -34.13 45.93
CA SER A 2 -49.42 -34.49 45.25
C SER A 2 -49.48 -34.22 43.74
N GLU A 3 -49.42 -32.95 43.35
CA GLU A 3 -48.96 -32.54 42.02
C GLU A 3 -48.03 -31.33 42.18
N GLU A 4 -46.74 -31.61 42.30
CA GLU A 4 -45.67 -30.62 42.21
C GLU A 4 -45.48 -30.23 40.74
N LYS A 5 -45.85 -28.99 40.38
CA LYS A 5 -45.60 -28.47 39.04
C LYS A 5 -44.14 -28.05 38.93
N GLN A 6 -43.30 -28.96 38.42
CA GLN A 6 -41.92 -28.67 38.04
C GLN A 6 -41.88 -27.54 37.00
N ILE A 7 -41.39 -26.38 37.43
CA ILE A 7 -41.01 -25.29 36.53
C ILE A 7 -39.66 -25.68 35.92
N GLN A 8 -39.69 -26.17 34.69
CA GLN A 8 -38.49 -26.41 33.89
C GLN A 8 -37.77 -25.07 33.69
N ARG A 9 -36.62 -24.90 34.35
CA ARG A 9 -35.67 -23.84 33.99
C ARG A 9 -35.06 -24.22 32.65
N SER A 10 -35.51 -23.54 31.61
CA SER A 10 -34.85 -23.57 30.30
C SER A 10 -33.44 -23.01 30.48
N ASP A 11 -32.43 -23.86 30.36
CA ASP A 11 -31.04 -23.45 30.26
C ASP A 11 -30.87 -22.52 29.06
N GLY A 12 -30.69 -21.23 29.34
CA GLY A 12 -30.33 -20.23 28.35
C GLY A 12 -28.94 -20.53 27.83
N VAL A 13 -28.84 -21.04 26.60
CA VAL A 13 -27.56 -21.15 25.89
C VAL A 13 -27.09 -19.74 25.56
N ALA A 14 -26.19 -19.21 26.40
CA ALA A 14 -25.47 -17.97 26.11
C ALA A 14 -24.47 -18.24 24.98
N VAL A 15 -24.80 -17.78 23.77
CA VAL A 15 -23.86 -17.77 22.65
C VAL A 15 -22.84 -16.67 22.91
N GLN A 16 -21.59 -17.07 23.19
CA GLN A 16 -20.48 -16.11 23.27
C GLN A 16 -20.19 -15.59 21.85
N GLU A 17 -20.30 -14.28 21.64
CA GLU A 17 -19.86 -13.65 20.40
C GLU A 17 -18.36 -13.87 20.23
N ALA A 18 -17.97 -14.51 19.13
CA ALA A 18 -16.56 -14.71 18.81
C ALA A 18 -15.88 -13.36 18.55
N GLU A 19 -14.70 -13.13 19.14
CA GLU A 19 -13.94 -11.92 18.88
C GLU A 19 -13.71 -11.74 17.37
N PRO A 20 -13.96 -10.54 16.82
CA PRO A 20 -13.82 -10.30 15.39
C PRO A 20 -12.36 -10.52 14.97
N LYS A 21 -12.13 -11.47 14.06
CA LYS A 21 -10.81 -11.70 13.47
C LYS A 21 -10.39 -10.50 12.63
N LEU A 22 -9.46 -9.70 13.14
CA LEU A 22 -8.84 -8.60 12.41
C LEU A 22 -8.07 -9.17 11.20
N LYS A 23 -8.56 -8.89 9.99
CA LYS A 23 -7.82 -9.20 8.76
C LYS A 23 -6.63 -8.24 8.64
N ARG A 24 -5.45 -8.77 8.36
CA ARG A 24 -4.28 -7.95 8.05
C ARG A 24 -4.54 -7.17 6.75
N PRO A 25 -4.20 -5.87 6.68
CA PRO A 25 -4.40 -5.10 5.47
C PRO A 25 -3.55 -5.66 4.32
N GLN A 26 -4.09 -5.64 3.11
CA GLN A 26 -3.34 -6.02 1.91
C GLN A 26 -2.27 -4.97 1.64
N LEU A 27 -1.06 -5.46 1.34
CA LEU A 27 0.10 -4.63 1.01
C LEU A 27 0.22 -4.52 -0.51
N TYR A 28 0.76 -3.37 -0.93
CA TYR A 28 0.95 -3.01 -2.32
C TYR A 28 2.35 -2.45 -2.51
N ARG A 29 3.02 -2.89 -3.58
CA ARG A 29 4.28 -2.33 -4.06
C ARG A 29 3.98 -1.13 -4.92
N VAL A 30 4.69 -0.03 -4.70
CA VAL A 30 4.65 1.15 -5.60
C VAL A 30 5.87 1.09 -6.52
N LEU A 31 5.65 1.23 -7.82
CA LEU A 31 6.66 1.10 -8.86
C LEU A 31 6.75 2.37 -9.70
N LEU A 32 7.98 2.75 -10.05
CA LEU A 32 8.25 3.66 -11.16
C LEU A 32 8.57 2.85 -12.41
N LEU A 33 8.11 3.34 -13.57
CA LEU A 33 8.38 2.75 -14.87
C LEU A 33 9.34 3.64 -15.65
N ASN A 34 10.21 3.02 -16.44
CA ASN A 34 11.17 3.72 -17.28
C ASN A 34 10.48 4.40 -18.47
N ASP A 35 11.05 5.52 -18.88
CA ASP A 35 10.74 6.24 -20.11
C ASP A 35 12.00 6.98 -20.59
N ASP A 36 11.99 7.46 -21.85
CA ASP A 36 13.18 8.06 -22.49
C ASP A 36 13.28 9.60 -22.30
N TYR A 37 12.37 10.22 -21.56
CA TYR A 37 12.24 11.69 -21.51
C TYR A 37 12.38 12.27 -20.10
N THR A 38 12.04 11.52 -19.06
CA THR A 38 12.16 11.98 -17.67
C THR A 38 13.64 12.03 -17.25
N PRO A 39 14.16 13.18 -16.80
CA PRO A 39 15.55 13.28 -16.34
C PRO A 39 15.86 12.38 -15.15
N MET A 40 17.04 11.76 -15.12
CA MET A 40 17.49 10.90 -14.01
C MET A 40 17.43 11.62 -12.66
N GLU A 41 17.85 12.88 -12.61
CA GLU A 41 17.82 13.70 -11.40
C GLU A 41 16.39 13.92 -10.89
N PHE A 42 15.42 14.08 -11.80
CA PHE A 42 14.01 14.20 -11.43
C PHE A 42 13.51 12.94 -10.74
N VAL A 43 13.87 11.76 -11.25
CA VAL A 43 13.54 10.47 -10.63
C VAL A 43 14.13 10.36 -9.22
N VAL A 44 15.38 10.81 -9.03
CA VAL A 44 16.01 10.84 -7.69
C VAL A 44 15.25 11.76 -6.74
N ILE A 45 14.86 12.97 -7.18
CA ILE A 45 14.05 13.91 -6.39
C ILE A 45 12.71 13.28 -6.00
N VAL A 46 12.04 12.61 -6.93
CA VAL A 46 10.77 11.89 -6.65
C VAL A 46 10.96 10.83 -5.55
N LEU A 47 12.01 10.01 -5.67
CA LEU A 47 12.34 8.96 -4.72
C LEU A 47 12.67 9.51 -3.32
N GLN A 48 13.41 10.62 -3.24
CA GLN A 48 13.72 11.26 -1.96
C GLN A 48 12.50 11.94 -1.35
N ARG A 49 11.73 12.70 -2.15
CA ARG A 49 10.64 13.53 -1.67
C ARG A 49 9.44 12.72 -1.21
N PHE A 50 9.01 11.74 -2.00
CA PHE A 50 7.76 11.01 -1.75
C PHE A 50 7.96 9.66 -1.07
N PHE A 51 9.15 9.06 -1.16
CA PHE A 51 9.45 7.76 -0.55
C PHE A 51 10.45 7.85 0.60
N HIS A 52 10.97 9.07 0.89
CA HIS A 52 11.91 9.34 1.99
C HIS A 52 13.16 8.47 1.92
N LEU A 53 13.60 8.17 0.70
CA LEU A 53 14.81 7.39 0.45
C LEU A 53 16.04 8.27 0.62
N SER A 54 17.14 7.69 1.11
CA SER A 54 18.44 8.35 1.09
C SER A 54 18.87 8.61 -0.36
N SER A 55 19.78 9.57 -0.57
CA SER A 55 20.34 9.85 -1.91
C SER A 55 20.93 8.60 -2.56
N GLU A 56 21.75 7.84 -1.85
CA GLU A 56 22.34 6.59 -2.37
C GLU A 56 21.27 5.57 -2.81
N LYS A 57 20.25 5.35 -1.98
CA LYS A 57 19.19 4.39 -2.30
C LYS A 57 18.30 4.88 -3.44
N ALA A 58 18.03 6.18 -3.51
CA ALA A 58 17.28 6.79 -4.60
C ALA A 58 18.03 6.64 -5.94
N VAL A 59 19.35 6.92 -5.97
CA VAL A 59 20.19 6.72 -7.15
C VAL A 59 20.19 5.25 -7.58
N GLN A 60 20.33 4.32 -6.63
CA GLN A 60 20.31 2.89 -6.94
C GLN A 60 18.97 2.45 -7.56
N ILE A 61 17.84 2.90 -6.99
CA ILE A 61 16.51 2.56 -7.54
C ILE A 61 16.31 3.22 -8.90
N MET A 62 16.70 4.48 -9.07
CA MET A 62 16.65 5.18 -10.36
C MET A 62 17.42 4.40 -11.45
N LEU A 63 18.65 3.96 -11.16
CA LEU A 63 19.44 3.15 -12.09
C LEU A 63 18.76 1.81 -12.42
N ASN A 64 18.09 1.19 -11.45
CA ASN A 64 17.31 -0.03 -11.70
C ASN A 64 16.11 0.24 -12.62
N VAL A 65 15.36 1.32 -12.40
CA VAL A 65 14.27 1.73 -13.29
C VAL A 65 14.82 1.88 -14.71
N HIS A 66 15.88 2.67 -14.88
CA HIS A 66 16.49 2.95 -16.18
C HIS A 66 16.96 1.68 -16.91
N THR A 67 17.61 0.77 -16.21
CA THR A 67 18.23 -0.42 -16.82
C THR A 67 17.30 -1.62 -16.95
N ARG A 68 16.26 -1.72 -16.12
CA ARG A 68 15.36 -2.89 -16.04
C ARG A 68 13.93 -2.59 -16.46
N GLY A 69 13.61 -1.34 -16.78
CA GLY A 69 12.28 -0.90 -17.20
C GLY A 69 11.35 -0.53 -16.04
N SER A 70 11.63 -0.98 -14.81
CA SER A 70 10.87 -0.59 -13.61
C SER A 70 11.66 -0.79 -12.32
N GLY A 71 11.18 -0.19 -11.24
CA GLY A 71 11.80 -0.30 -9.92
C GLY A 71 10.80 -0.06 -8.80
N VAL A 72 10.94 -0.83 -7.71
CA VAL A 72 10.09 -0.69 -6.52
C VAL A 72 10.61 0.44 -5.65
N CYS A 73 9.72 1.38 -5.36
CA CYS A 73 10.00 2.54 -4.53
C CYS A 73 9.70 2.28 -3.04
N GLY A 74 8.69 1.44 -2.77
CA GLY A 74 8.32 1.02 -1.42
C GLY A 74 7.08 0.13 -1.39
N VAL A 75 6.77 -0.44 -0.22
CA VAL A 75 5.60 -1.29 0.03
C VAL A 75 4.74 -0.63 1.10
N TYR A 76 3.45 -0.51 0.85
CA TYR A 76 2.51 0.22 1.69
C TYR A 76 1.14 -0.45 1.74
N THR A 77 0.23 -0.01 2.61
CA THR A 77 -1.19 -0.34 2.49
C THR A 77 -1.79 0.30 1.24
N ALA A 78 -2.90 -0.25 0.75
CA ALA A 78 -3.55 0.22 -0.48
C ALA A 78 -3.77 1.74 -0.54
N GLU A 79 -4.34 2.34 0.51
CA GLU A 79 -4.64 3.79 0.55
C GLU A 79 -3.38 4.66 0.51
N ILE A 80 -2.31 4.22 1.20
CA ILE A 80 -1.03 4.93 1.22
C ILE A 80 -0.33 4.79 -0.14
N ALA A 81 -0.36 3.59 -0.74
CA ALA A 81 0.19 3.34 -2.07
C ALA A 81 -0.51 4.20 -3.12
N GLU A 82 -1.85 4.23 -3.13
CA GLU A 82 -2.64 5.04 -4.06
C GLU A 82 -2.32 6.54 -3.92
N THR A 83 -2.22 7.02 -2.67
CA THR A 83 -1.88 8.41 -2.40
C THR A 83 -0.48 8.76 -2.89
N LYS A 84 0.50 7.89 -2.68
CA LYS A 84 1.87 8.10 -3.19
C LYS A 84 1.91 8.10 -4.72
N VAL A 85 1.23 7.15 -5.37
CA VAL A 85 1.12 7.12 -6.84
C VAL A 85 0.56 8.45 -7.36
N ARG A 86 -0.56 8.91 -6.80
CA ARG A 86 -1.20 10.17 -7.19
C ARG A 86 -0.27 11.38 -7.00
N HIS A 87 0.43 11.48 -5.88
CA HIS A 87 1.37 12.57 -5.62
C HIS A 87 2.53 12.59 -6.60
N VAL A 88 3.09 11.42 -6.94
CA VAL A 88 4.17 11.31 -7.92
C VAL A 88 3.70 11.72 -9.31
N LEU A 89 2.54 11.21 -9.76
CA LEU A 89 1.98 11.54 -11.08
C LEU A 89 1.66 13.04 -11.21
N ASN A 90 1.06 13.64 -10.17
CA ASN A 90 0.79 15.07 -10.17
C ASN A 90 2.08 15.88 -10.27
N PHE A 91 3.10 15.53 -9.48
CA PHE A 91 4.38 16.23 -9.51
C PHE A 91 5.10 16.06 -10.85
N ALA A 92 5.06 14.87 -11.46
CA ALA A 92 5.60 14.64 -12.79
C ALA A 92 4.88 15.50 -13.86
N SER A 93 3.54 15.55 -13.82
CA SER A 93 2.75 16.37 -14.73
C SER A 93 3.02 17.86 -14.57
N GLU A 94 3.13 18.37 -13.33
CA GLU A 94 3.44 19.78 -13.05
C GLU A 94 4.83 20.20 -13.55
N ASN A 95 5.75 19.24 -13.70
CA ASN A 95 7.11 19.46 -14.19
C ASN A 95 7.29 18.98 -15.65
N GLU A 96 6.19 18.72 -16.37
CA GLU A 96 6.19 18.34 -17.78
C GLU A 96 7.01 17.06 -18.09
N HIS A 97 6.99 16.08 -17.19
CA HIS A 97 7.65 14.79 -17.36
C HIS A 97 6.63 13.65 -17.52
N PRO A 98 6.83 12.72 -18.48
CA PRO A 98 5.88 11.61 -18.72
C PRO A 98 6.02 10.45 -17.71
N LEU A 99 6.81 10.62 -16.65
CA LEU A 99 7.10 9.60 -15.63
C LEU A 99 5.84 8.88 -15.16
N GLN A 100 5.85 7.56 -15.30
CA GLN A 100 4.75 6.72 -14.86
C GLN A 100 5.04 6.11 -13.48
N CYS A 101 4.00 6.07 -12.65
CA CYS A 101 4.02 5.48 -11.31
C CYS A 101 2.76 4.62 -11.15
N THR A 102 2.91 3.41 -10.65
CA THR A 102 1.80 2.46 -10.46
C THR A 102 1.93 1.69 -9.15
N MET A 103 0.92 0.91 -8.80
CA MET A 103 0.95 -0.01 -7.67
C MET A 103 0.37 -1.38 -8.02
N GLU A 104 0.91 -2.43 -7.42
CA GLU A 104 0.44 -3.82 -7.57
C GLU A 104 0.38 -4.50 -6.19
N PRO A 105 -0.47 -5.52 -5.99
CA PRO A 105 -0.43 -6.33 -4.77
C PRO A 105 0.98 -6.92 -4.54
N ASP A 106 1.47 -6.83 -3.30
CA ASP A 106 2.78 -7.38 -2.91
C ASP A 106 2.81 -8.92 -2.86
#